data_AF-A0A7S0RBW9-F1
#
_entry.id   AF-A0A7S0RBW9-F1
#
_cell.length_a   1.000
_cell.length_b   1.000
_cell.length_c   1.000
_cell.angle_alpha   90.00
_cell.angle_beta   90.00
_cell.angle_gamma   90.00
#
_symmetry.space_group_name_H-M   'P 1'
#
loop_
_entity.id
_entity.type
_entity.pdbx_description
1 polymer ?
#
loop_
_entity_poly.entity_id
_entity_poly.type
_entity_poly.pdbx_seq_one_letter_code
_entity_poly.pdbx_strand_id
1 'polypeptide(L)'
;MLRSCPSVLAHPHAGQRGGSAYAAVVSELVSQTDVSQEDVIRGLIAQQPGILLRSPGALLATCSAINGQFKLQPAQLWEVLQTNPKLLLQSPGTTKAASVRLVKLIRRSSHWQDGVKWLLEHPGALARALSLDTSRYDRLTYLVSTRRD
;
A
#
# COMPACT_ATOMS: atom_id res chain seq x y z
N MET A 1 -16.98 4.78 17.12
CA MET A 1 -16.34 4.03 16.02
C MET A 1 -15.97 2.58 16.37
N LEU A 2 -16.66 1.91 17.32
CA LEU A 2 -16.38 0.51 17.71
C LEU A 2 -17.36 -0.52 17.12
N ARG A 3 -18.29 -0.11 16.26
CA ARG A 3 -19.35 -0.98 15.73
C ARG A 3 -18.95 -1.80 14.50
N SER A 4 -17.80 -1.51 13.88
CA SER A 4 -17.46 -2.09 12.57
C SER A 4 -16.65 -3.39 12.62
N CYS A 5 -16.23 -3.87 13.80
CA CYS A 5 -15.41 -5.10 13.92
C CYS A 5 -15.77 -5.91 15.18
N PRO A 6 -16.91 -6.64 15.18
CA PRO A 6 -17.29 -7.47 16.32
C PRO A 6 -16.28 -8.59 16.64
N SER A 7 -15.49 -9.02 15.65
CA SER A 7 -14.41 -10.01 15.82
C SER A 7 -13.22 -9.53 16.64
N VAL A 8 -13.01 -8.22 16.78
CA VAL A 8 -11.98 -7.66 17.69
C VAL A 8 -12.39 -7.85 19.16
N LEU A 9 -13.69 -7.92 19.44
CA LEU A 9 -14.26 -8.15 20.78
C LEU A 9 -14.49 -9.62 21.11
N ALA A 10 -14.55 -10.50 20.10
CA ALA A 10 -14.85 -11.93 20.28
C ALA A 10 -13.69 -12.77 20.83
N HIS A 11 -12.49 -12.19 20.97
CA HIS A 11 -11.34 -12.88 21.56
C HIS A 11 -11.05 -12.35 22.96
N PRO A 12 -11.31 -13.12 24.04
CA PRO A 12 -11.12 -12.66 25.42
C PRO A 12 -9.65 -12.34 25.77
N HIS A 13 -8.67 -12.77 24.96
CA HIS A 13 -7.25 -12.39 25.08
C HIS A 13 -6.81 -11.26 24.12
N ALA A 14 -7.69 -10.77 23.24
CA ALA A 14 -7.38 -9.69 22.30
C ALA A 14 -7.44 -8.29 22.93
N GLY A 15 -8.06 -8.12 24.12
CA GLY A 15 -8.05 -6.84 24.83
C GLY A 15 -6.65 -6.39 25.27
N GLN A 16 -5.80 -7.33 25.72
CA GLN A 16 -4.41 -7.03 26.11
C GLN A 16 -3.42 -7.16 24.94
N ARG A 17 -3.61 -8.13 24.03
CA ARG A 17 -2.73 -8.29 22.85
C ARG A 17 -3.06 -7.35 21.70
N GLY A 18 -4.29 -6.89 21.55
CA GLY A 18 -4.71 -5.97 20.49
C GLY A 18 -4.11 -4.58 20.68
N GLY A 19 -4.07 -4.08 21.92
CA GLY A 19 -3.35 -2.84 22.26
C GLY A 19 -1.84 -2.96 22.06
N SER A 20 -1.26 -4.11 22.44
CA SER A 20 0.17 -4.41 22.24
C SER A 20 0.56 -4.58 20.76
N ALA A 21 -0.27 -5.27 19.96
CA ALA A 21 -0.04 -5.47 18.54
C ALA A 21 -0.23 -4.17 17.76
N TYR A 22 -1.24 -3.37 18.12
CA TYR A 22 -1.42 -2.01 17.60
C TYR A 22 -0.21 -1.14 17.91
N ALA A 23 0.21 -1.09 19.17
CA ALA A 23 1.36 -0.29 19.59
C ALA A 23 2.67 -0.77 18.93
N ALA A 24 2.85 -2.08 18.75
CA ALA A 24 4.01 -2.62 18.04
C ALA A 24 3.99 -2.25 16.55
N VAL A 25 2.86 -2.40 15.85
CA VAL A 25 2.71 -2.01 14.45
C VAL A 25 2.94 -0.52 14.28
N VAL A 26 2.33 0.31 15.12
CA VAL A 26 2.48 1.77 15.11
C VAL A 26 3.93 2.14 15.41
N SER A 27 4.52 1.61 16.49
CA SER A 27 5.90 1.92 16.88
C SER A 27 6.91 1.50 15.81
N GLU A 28 6.72 0.35 15.17
CA GLU A 28 7.61 -0.15 14.13
C GLU A 28 7.47 0.68 12.84
N LEU A 29 6.25 1.03 12.43
CA LEU A 29 5.99 1.91 11.30
C LEU A 29 6.54 3.33 11.55
N VAL A 30 6.35 3.85 12.75
CA VAL A 30 6.87 5.16 13.18
C VAL A 30 8.38 5.13 13.27
N SER A 31 9.01 4.06 13.76
CA SER A 31 10.49 3.97 13.86
C SER A 31 11.19 4.01 12.50
N GLN A 32 10.49 3.64 11.43
CA GLN A 32 11.02 3.70 10.06
C GLN A 32 10.72 5.02 9.35
N THR A 33 9.96 5.92 9.98
CA THR A 33 9.54 7.18 9.37
C THR A 33 9.82 8.33 10.32
N ASP A 34 10.66 9.26 9.88
CA ASP A 34 11.16 10.42 10.65
C ASP A 34 10.08 11.46 11.02
N VAL A 35 8.80 11.09 10.96
CA VAL A 35 7.64 11.97 11.12
C VAL A 35 6.67 11.35 12.12
N SER A 36 6.19 12.18 13.05
CA SER A 36 5.09 11.83 13.97
C SER A 36 3.80 11.61 13.17
N GLN A 37 3.63 10.40 12.65
CA GLN A 37 2.52 9.98 11.78
C GLN A 37 1.43 9.22 12.53
N GLU A 38 1.34 9.41 13.84
CA GLU A 38 0.41 8.64 14.67
C GLU A 38 -1.05 8.84 14.24
N ASP A 39 -1.42 10.09 13.92
CA ASP A 39 -2.77 10.42 13.43
C ASP A 39 -3.05 9.82 12.04
N VAL A 40 -2.02 9.72 11.19
CA VAL A 40 -2.12 9.07 9.87
C VAL A 40 -2.40 7.58 10.04
N ILE A 41 -1.66 6.92 10.91
CA ILE A 41 -1.81 5.48 11.16
C ILE A 41 -3.18 5.20 11.79
N ARG A 42 -3.63 6.04 12.73
CA ARG A 42 -4.99 6.00 13.27
C ARG A 42 -6.04 6.14 12.17
N GLY A 43 -5.86 7.09 11.26
CA GLY A 43 -6.73 7.30 10.10
C GLY A 43 -6.78 6.08 9.17
N LEU A 44 -5.62 5.49 8.85
CA LEU A 44 -5.52 4.28 8.03
C LEU A 44 -6.26 3.10 8.66
N ILE A 45 -6.08 2.89 9.96
CA ILE A 45 -6.73 1.80 10.70
C ILE A 45 -8.24 2.05 10.81
N ALA A 46 -8.68 3.29 10.98
CA ALA A 46 -10.09 3.64 10.96
C ALA A 46 -10.73 3.34 9.58
N GLN A 47 -10.00 3.59 8.49
CA GLN A 47 -10.46 3.30 7.13
C GLN A 47 -10.42 1.80 6.78
N GLN A 48 -9.43 1.06 7.30
CA GLN A 48 -9.26 -0.38 7.08
C GLN A 48 -8.88 -1.09 8.38
N PRO A 49 -9.86 -1.44 9.24
CA PRO A 49 -9.59 -2.10 10.51
C PRO A 49 -8.89 -3.47 10.38
N GLY A 50 -9.01 -4.12 9.21
CA GLY A 50 -8.33 -5.37 8.89
C GLY A 50 -6.80 -5.28 8.96
N ILE A 51 -6.22 -4.06 8.96
CA ILE A 51 -4.79 -3.83 9.17
C ILE A 51 -4.36 -4.39 10.54
N LEU A 52 -5.22 -4.33 11.56
CA LEU A 52 -4.93 -4.86 12.90
C LEU A 52 -4.77 -6.37 12.95
N LEU A 53 -5.28 -7.08 11.93
CA LEU A 53 -5.17 -8.53 11.82
C LEU A 53 -3.88 -8.97 11.12
N ARG A 54 -3.07 -8.02 10.64
CA ARG A 54 -1.83 -8.28 9.90
C ARG A 54 -0.65 -8.28 10.86
N SER A 55 0.33 -9.15 10.61
CA SER A 55 1.59 -9.09 11.37
C SER A 55 2.39 -7.83 10.98
N PRO A 56 3.13 -7.21 11.92
CA PRO A 56 3.99 -6.07 11.62
C PRO A 56 4.95 -6.35 10.45
N GLY A 57 5.58 -7.52 10.44
CA GLY A 57 6.48 -7.93 9.37
C GLY A 57 5.81 -8.01 7.98
N ALA A 58 4.54 -8.41 7.91
CA ALA A 58 3.81 -8.43 6.64
C ALA A 58 3.47 -7.01 6.14
N LEU A 59 3.14 -6.09 7.05
CA LEU A 59 2.92 -4.68 6.73
C LEU A 59 4.21 -4.04 6.22
N LEU A 60 5.31 -4.23 6.93
CA LEU A 60 6.64 -3.75 6.52
C LEU A 60 7.08 -4.32 5.17
N ALA A 61 6.90 -5.62 4.95
CA ALA A 61 7.24 -6.25 3.68
C ALA A 61 6.40 -5.69 2.52
N THR A 62 5.14 -5.31 2.79
CA THR A 62 4.27 -4.66 1.80
C THR A 62 4.77 -3.24 1.48
N CYS A 63 5.08 -2.45 2.51
CA CYS A 63 5.69 -1.13 2.35
C CYS A 63 7.01 -1.19 1.56
N SER A 64 7.87 -2.16 1.90
CA SER A 64 9.13 -2.42 1.20
C SER A 64 8.92 -2.86 -0.25
N ALA A 65 7.88 -3.65 -0.54
CA ALA A 65 7.54 -4.05 -1.90
C ALA A 65 7.12 -2.87 -2.79
N ILE A 66 6.40 -1.90 -2.23
CA ILE A 66 6.05 -0.65 -2.92
C ILE A 66 7.32 0.19 -3.11
N ASN A 67 8.02 0.48 -2.01
CA ASN A 67 9.17 1.37 -2.03
C ASN A 67 10.34 0.83 -2.89
N GLY A 68 10.55 -0.49 -2.89
CA GLY A 68 11.66 -1.12 -3.60
C GLY A 68 11.66 -0.86 -5.11
N GLN A 69 10.48 -0.68 -5.73
CA GLN A 69 10.35 -0.41 -7.16
C GLN A 69 10.37 1.09 -7.51
N PHE A 70 9.79 1.93 -6.66
CA PHE A 70 9.56 3.35 -6.97
C PHE A 70 10.52 4.30 -6.25
N LYS A 71 11.29 3.81 -5.26
CA LYS A 71 12.22 4.60 -4.44
C LYS A 71 11.57 5.86 -3.87
N LEU A 72 10.38 5.67 -3.29
CA LEU A 72 9.57 6.73 -2.72
C LEU A 72 10.23 7.30 -1.47
N GLN A 73 10.11 8.61 -1.30
CA GLN A 73 10.38 9.24 -0.01
C GLN A 73 9.32 8.78 1.02
N PRO A 74 9.66 8.77 2.32
CA PRO A 74 8.72 8.33 3.36
C PRO A 74 7.35 9.02 3.27
N ALA A 75 7.32 10.34 3.05
CA ALA A 75 6.07 11.10 2.90
C ALA A 75 5.22 10.62 1.72
N GLN A 76 5.84 10.34 0.58
CA GLN A 76 5.14 9.86 -0.63
C GLN A 76 4.57 8.45 -0.42
N LEU A 77 5.33 7.57 0.25
CA LEU A 77 4.84 6.23 0.59
C LEU A 77 3.59 6.33 1.47
N TRP A 78 3.58 7.21 2.47
CA TRP A 78 2.42 7.40 3.31
C TRP A 78 1.22 7.97 2.56
N GLU A 79 1.42 8.91 1.64
CA GLU A 79 0.35 9.42 0.78
C GLU A 79 -0.25 8.31 -0.10
N VAL A 80 0.59 7.41 -0.63
CA VAL A 80 0.12 6.22 -1.36
C VAL A 80 -0.79 5.37 -0.48
N LEU A 81 -0.36 5.11 0.76
CA LEU A 81 -1.10 4.28 1.70
C LEU A 81 -2.39 4.95 2.18
N GLN A 82 -2.38 6.28 2.41
CA GLN A 82 -3.58 7.04 2.75
C GLN A 82 -4.60 7.04 1.61
N THR A 83 -4.12 7.16 0.37
CA THR A 83 -5.00 7.13 -0.81
C THR A 83 -5.62 5.76 -1.03
N ASN A 84 -4.86 4.68 -0.76
CA ASN A 84 -5.36 3.33 -0.88
C ASN A 84 -4.86 2.40 0.25
N PRO A 85 -5.54 2.40 1.41
CA PRO A 85 -5.11 1.62 2.56
C PRO A 85 -5.28 0.10 2.35
N LYS A 86 -6.08 -0.30 1.35
CA LYS A 86 -6.26 -1.72 0.99
C LYS A 86 -4.96 -2.37 0.51
N LEU A 87 -3.98 -1.59 0.07
CA LEU A 87 -2.65 -2.09 -0.30
C LEU A 87 -2.00 -2.82 0.88
N LEU A 88 -2.20 -2.37 2.12
CA LEU A 88 -1.66 -3.02 3.34
C LEU A 88 -2.30 -4.38 3.65
N LEU A 89 -3.47 -4.65 3.07
CA LEU A 89 -4.17 -5.92 3.22
C LEU A 89 -3.72 -6.95 2.18
N GLN A 90 -3.05 -6.54 1.11
CA GLN A 90 -2.54 -7.44 0.09
C GLN A 90 -1.35 -8.25 0.62
N SER A 91 -1.05 -9.39 0.00
CA SER A 91 0.19 -10.10 0.30
C SER A 91 1.39 -9.33 -0.27
N PRO A 92 2.53 -9.26 0.43
CA PRO A 92 3.72 -8.58 -0.06
C PRO A 92 4.15 -9.05 -1.46
N GLY A 93 3.98 -10.34 -1.76
CA GLY A 93 4.26 -10.92 -3.07
C GLY A 93 3.35 -10.37 -4.16
N THR A 94 2.05 -10.19 -3.88
CA THR A 94 1.10 -9.60 -4.84
C THR A 94 1.43 -8.15 -5.10
N THR A 95 1.70 -7.36 -4.05
CA THR A 95 2.07 -5.96 -4.17
C THR A 95 3.38 -5.80 -4.95
N LYS A 96 4.38 -6.65 -4.67
CA LYS A 96 5.65 -6.66 -5.43
C LYS A 96 5.42 -6.99 -6.90
N ALA A 97 4.60 -7.99 -7.21
CA ALA A 97 4.28 -8.37 -8.58
C ALA A 97 3.56 -7.24 -9.33
N ALA A 98 2.59 -6.58 -8.69
CA ALA A 98 1.89 -5.43 -9.26
C ALA A 98 2.86 -4.27 -9.54
N SER A 99 3.72 -3.91 -8.59
CA SER A 99 4.73 -2.86 -8.76
C SER A 99 5.70 -3.16 -9.91
N VAL A 100 6.22 -4.39 -9.98
CA VAL A 100 7.12 -4.81 -11.08
C VAL A 100 6.39 -4.77 -12.42
N ARG A 101 5.13 -5.24 -12.46
CA ARG A 101 4.32 -5.25 -13.67
C ARG A 101 4.06 -3.82 -14.18
N LEU A 102 3.72 -2.89 -13.29
CA LEU A 102 3.53 -1.49 -13.60
C LEU A 102 4.81 -0.88 -14.20
N VAL A 103 5.95 -1.04 -13.54
CA VAL A 103 7.23 -0.51 -14.04
C VAL A 103 7.61 -1.11 -15.40
N LYS A 104 7.43 -2.42 -15.60
CA LYS A 104 7.70 -3.08 -16.88
C LYS A 104 6.82 -2.53 -18.00
N LEU A 105 5.54 -2.30 -17.69
CA LEU A 105 4.57 -1.80 -18.65
C LEU A 105 4.92 -0.37 -19.06
N ILE A 106 5.24 0.48 -18.09
CA ILE A 106 5.63 1.86 -18.38
C ILE A 106 6.92 1.92 -19.21
N ARG A 107 7.93 1.10 -18.88
CA ARG A 107 9.19 1.07 -19.66
C ARG A 107 9.00 0.63 -21.11
N ARG A 108 7.95 -0.13 -21.42
CA ARG A 108 7.66 -0.63 -22.77
C ARG A 108 6.96 0.38 -23.68
N SER A 109 6.35 1.41 -23.11
CA SER A 109 5.65 2.47 -23.85
C SER A 109 6.49 3.74 -23.85
N SER A 110 6.88 4.24 -25.02
CA SER A 110 7.56 5.54 -25.13
C SER A 110 6.66 6.68 -24.66
N HIS A 111 5.34 6.59 -24.88
CA HIS A 111 4.38 7.59 -24.42
C HIS A 111 4.24 7.64 -22.90
N TRP A 112 4.42 6.51 -22.22
CA TRP A 112 4.24 6.43 -20.77
C TRP A 112 5.55 6.59 -20.01
N GLN A 113 6.70 6.64 -20.67
CA GLN A 113 7.99 6.86 -19.99
C GLN A 113 7.97 8.14 -19.13
N ASP A 114 7.37 9.22 -19.64
CA ASP A 114 7.12 10.45 -18.86
C ASP A 114 6.12 10.23 -17.72
N GLY A 115 5.21 9.27 -17.89
CA GLY A 115 4.25 8.81 -16.90
C GLY A 115 4.89 8.23 -15.64
N VAL A 116 6.10 7.65 -15.67
CA VAL A 116 6.79 7.23 -14.42
C VAL A 116 7.06 8.44 -13.56
N LYS A 117 7.64 9.49 -14.16
CA LYS A 117 8.01 10.71 -13.45
C LYS A 117 6.75 11.37 -12.88
N TRP A 118 5.70 11.46 -13.69
CA TRP A 118 4.41 11.99 -13.25
C TRP A 118 3.81 11.16 -12.10
N LEU A 119 3.87 9.82 -12.15
CA LEU A 119 3.37 8.96 -11.06
C LEU A 119 4.16 9.14 -9.75
N LEU A 120 5.46 9.41 -9.83
CA LEU A 120 6.29 9.70 -8.66
C LEU A 120 6.00 11.10 -8.09
N GLU A 121 5.64 12.05 -8.94
CA GLU A 121 5.20 13.40 -8.55
C GLU A 121 3.77 13.40 -7.97
N HIS A 122 2.97 12.38 -8.27
CA HIS A 122 1.57 12.26 -7.85
C HIS A 122 1.32 10.91 -7.13
N PRO A 123 1.69 10.78 -5.84
CA PRO A 123 1.57 9.52 -5.09
C PRO A 123 0.15 8.94 -5.07
N GLY A 124 -0.90 9.78 -5.03
CA GLY A 124 -2.28 9.31 -5.16
C GLY A 124 -2.61 8.65 -6.51
N ALA A 125 -1.94 9.03 -7.60
CA ALA A 125 -2.07 8.34 -8.87
C ALA A 125 -1.35 6.98 -8.86
N LEU A 126 -0.18 6.90 -8.22
CA LEU A 126 0.53 5.63 -8.00
C LEU A 126 -0.32 4.65 -7.17
N ALA A 127 -0.96 5.11 -6.10
CA ALA A 127 -1.87 4.29 -5.30
C ALA A 127 -3.01 3.66 -6.12
N ARG A 128 -3.57 4.44 -7.06
CA ARG A 128 -4.61 3.96 -7.99
C ARG A 128 -4.05 2.99 -9.01
N ALA A 129 -2.85 3.24 -9.55
CA ALA A 129 -2.21 2.32 -10.47
C ALA A 129 -1.90 0.95 -9.81
N LEU A 130 -1.42 0.96 -8.56
CA LEU A 130 -1.18 -0.27 -7.79
C LEU A 130 -2.47 -1.01 -7.40
N SER A 131 -3.62 -0.34 -7.46
CA SER A 131 -4.94 -0.93 -7.17
C SER A 131 -5.57 -1.66 -8.36
N LEU A 132 -4.98 -1.55 -9.55
CA LEU A 132 -5.55 -2.15 -10.76
C LEU A 132 -5.60 -3.68 -10.63
N ASP A 133 -6.75 -4.24 -10.98
CA ASP A 133 -6.91 -5.69 -11.11
C ASP A 133 -6.13 -6.25 -12.31
N THR A 134 -5.98 -7.56 -12.35
CA THR A 134 -5.25 -8.27 -13.41
C THR A 134 -5.82 -7.96 -14.79
N SER A 135 -7.14 -7.89 -14.95
CA SER A 135 -7.80 -7.64 -16.24
C SER A 135 -7.48 -6.25 -16.80
N ARG A 136 -7.44 -5.23 -15.94
CA ARG A 136 -7.01 -3.87 -16.33
C ARG A 136 -5.55 -3.87 -16.74
N TYR A 137 -4.68 -4.54 -15.99
CA TYR A 137 -3.27 -4.67 -16.39
C TYR A 137 -3.10 -5.42 -17.71
N ASP A 138 -3.88 -6.48 -17.97
CA ASP A 138 -3.86 -7.21 -19.23
C ASP A 138 -4.26 -6.30 -20.39
N ARG A 139 -5.31 -5.50 -20.20
CA ARG A 139 -5.74 -4.50 -21.19
C ARG A 139 -4.66 -3.46 -21.46
N LEU A 140 -4.04 -2.90 -20.43
CA LEU A 140 -2.94 -1.93 -20.61
C LEU A 140 -1.75 -2.60 -21.32
N THR A 141 -1.44 -3.85 -20.96
CA THR A 141 -0.37 -4.62 -21.60
C THR A 141 -0.67 -4.82 -23.09
N TYR A 142 -1.92 -5.14 -23.42
CA TYR A 142 -2.39 -5.29 -24.80
C TYR A 142 -2.25 -3.97 -25.59
N LEU A 143 -2.69 -2.84 -25.03
CA LEU A 143 -2.58 -1.53 -25.68
C LEU A 143 -1.12 -1.17 -25.98
N VAL A 144 -0.23 -1.33 -25.00
CA VAL A 144 1.21 -1.10 -25.18
C VAL A 144 1.80 -2.06 -26.23
N SER A 145 1.41 -3.33 -26.23
CA SER A 145 1.89 -4.30 -27.22
C SER A 145 1.42 -4.01 -28.64
N THR A 146 0.28 -3.35 -28.79
CA THR A 146 -0.32 -3.00 -30.09
C THR A 146 -0.03 -1.57 -30.53
N ARG A 147 0.78 -0.82 -29.76
CA ARG A 147 1.08 0.61 -29.97
C ARG A 147 -0.17 1.49 -30.07
N ARG A 148 -1.17 1.17 -29.24
CA ARG A 148 -2.44 1.89 -29.10
C ARG A 148 -2.54 2.61 -27.75
N ASP A 149 -1.39 2.82 -27.14
CA ASP A 149 -1.17 3.42 -25.82
C ASP A 149 -1.15 4.95 -25.84
#